data_AF-X1JA28-F1
#
_entry.id   AF-X1JA28-F1
#
_cell.length_a   1.000
_cell.length_b   1.000
_cell.length_c   1.000
_cell.angle_alpha   90.00
_cell.angle_beta   90.00
_cell.angle_gamma   90.00
#
_symmetry.space_group_name_H-M   'P 1'
#
loop_
_entity.id
_entity.type
_entity.pdbx_description
1 polymer ?
#
loop_
_entity_poly.entity_id
_entity_poly.type
_entity_poly.pdbx_seq_one_letter_code
_entity_poly.pdbx_strand_id
1 'polypeptide(L)'
;TSYHFGSEELYVPPEEFVGKRHSEVMPAYVNKLFAKAFSKNKQGKVAQYKYHLEIGGETKWYCAKLSPVFLDGEFRGSVAVVRGLTMCK
;
A
#
# COMPACT_ATOMS: atom_id res chain seq x y z
N THR A 1 14.62 3.33 20.97
CA THR A 1 13.40 2.77 20.33
C THR A 1 13.83 1.77 19.29
N SER A 2 13.67 0.48 19.56
CA SER A 2 14.04 -0.58 18.60
C SER A 2 12.85 -0.86 17.69
N TYR A 3 13.07 -0.82 16.37
CA TYR A 3 12.07 -1.19 15.37
C TYR A 3 12.33 -2.63 14.95
N HIS A 4 11.31 -3.49 15.07
CA HIS A 4 11.37 -4.87 14.62
C HIS A 4 10.97 -4.92 13.13
N PHE A 5 11.90 -5.34 12.27
CA PHE A 5 11.62 -5.68 10.88
C PHE A 5 11.26 -7.16 10.83
N GLY A 6 9.96 -7.47 10.76
CA GLY A 6 9.51 -8.81 10.42
C GLY A 6 9.73 -9.01 8.93
N SER A 7 10.61 -9.93 8.56
CA SER A 7 10.84 -10.36 7.17
C SER A 7 9.67 -11.19 6.64
N GLU A 8 8.46 -10.65 6.71
CA GLU A 8 7.26 -11.29 6.16
C GLU A 8 7.22 -11.03 4.66
N GLU A 9 7.42 -12.11 3.89
CA GLU A 9 7.21 -12.27 2.45
C GLU A 9 6.50 -11.09 1.77
N LEU A 10 7.31 -10.13 1.30
CA LEU A 10 6.81 -9.09 0.42
C LEU A 10 6.33 -9.75 -0.88
N TYR A 11 5.24 -9.25 -1.45
CA TYR A 11 4.65 -9.78 -2.69
C TYR A 11 5.67 -9.85 -3.85
N VAL A 12 6.68 -8.96 -3.83
CA VAL A 12 7.81 -8.88 -4.77
C VAL A 12 9.02 -8.35 -3.95
N PRO A 13 10.28 -8.52 -4.35
CA PRO A 13 11.42 -7.90 -3.65
C PRO A 13 11.42 -6.36 -3.77
N PRO A 14 11.91 -5.59 -2.78
CA PRO A 14 11.94 -4.12 -2.80
C PRO A 14 12.56 -3.53 -4.07
N GLU A 15 13.65 -4.15 -4.56
CA GLU A 15 14.37 -3.77 -5.77
C GLU A 15 13.49 -3.79 -7.03
N GLU A 16 12.44 -4.62 -7.04
CA GLU A 16 11.53 -4.72 -8.17
C GLU A 16 10.44 -3.64 -8.16
N PHE A 17 10.28 -2.85 -7.09
CA PHE A 17 9.32 -1.75 -7.02
C PHE A 17 9.93 -0.37 -7.27
N VAL A 18 11.22 -0.18 -6.92
CA VAL A 18 11.84 1.14 -6.99
C VAL A 18 11.92 1.60 -8.45
N GLY A 19 11.32 2.76 -8.73
CA GLY A 19 11.31 3.36 -10.07
C GLY A 19 10.20 2.87 -11.00
N LYS A 20 9.45 1.81 -10.64
CA LYS A 20 8.28 1.35 -11.41
C LYS A 20 7.01 2.10 -11.01
N ARG A 21 6.07 2.21 -11.93
CA ARG A 21 4.72 2.74 -11.63
C ARG A 21 3.94 1.70 -10.84
N HIS A 22 3.10 2.16 -9.92
CA HIS A 22 2.20 1.27 -9.17
C HIS A 22 1.32 0.39 -10.07
N SER A 23 0.98 0.84 -11.29
CA SER A 23 0.23 0.06 -12.28
C SER A 23 1.01 -1.10 -12.90
N GLU A 24 2.34 -1.07 -12.85
CA GLU A 24 3.22 -2.11 -13.40
C GLU A 24 3.48 -3.23 -12.38
N VAL A 25 3.23 -2.95 -11.09
CA VAL A 25 3.53 -3.90 -10.01
C VAL A 25 2.27 -4.39 -9.30
N MET A 26 1.26 -3.54 -9.16
CA MET A 26 0.01 -3.92 -8.48
C MET A 26 -0.95 -4.60 -9.46
N PRO A 27 -1.70 -5.62 -9.01
CA PRO A 27 -2.83 -6.14 -9.78
C PRO A 27 -3.83 -5.04 -10.14
N ALA A 28 -4.47 -5.15 -11.30
CA ALA A 28 -5.29 -4.09 -11.89
C ALA A 28 -6.40 -3.58 -10.93
N TYR A 29 -6.99 -4.45 -10.13
CA TYR A 29 -8.02 -4.08 -9.18
C TYR A 29 -7.44 -3.33 -7.95
N VAL A 30 -6.28 -3.74 -7.43
CA VAL A 30 -5.55 -3.03 -6.35
C VAL A 30 -5.11 -1.66 -6.82
N ASN A 31 -4.59 -1.58 -8.06
CA ASN A 31 -4.20 -0.33 -8.69
C ASN A 31 -5.35 0.69 -8.72
N LYS A 32 -6.59 0.26 -9.02
CA LYS A 32 -7.78 1.12 -8.97
C LYS A 32 -8.07 1.64 -7.56
N LEU A 33 -7.95 0.77 -6.55
CA LEU A 33 -8.13 1.15 -5.14
C LEU A 33 -7.06 2.16 -4.70
N PHE A 34 -5.80 1.90 -5.06
CA PHE A 34 -4.69 2.80 -4.82
C PHE A 34 -4.90 4.15 -5.49
N ALA A 35 -5.24 4.20 -6.78
CA ALA A 35 -5.44 5.45 -7.51
C ALA A 35 -6.53 6.33 -6.87
N LYS A 36 -7.61 5.73 -6.37
CA LYS A 36 -8.67 6.42 -5.63
C LYS A 36 -8.20 6.92 -4.25
N ALA A 37 -7.35 6.17 -3.56
CA ALA A 37 -6.76 6.59 -2.29
C ALA A 37 -5.72 7.71 -2.48
N PHE A 38 -4.96 7.63 -3.57
CA PHE A 38 -3.91 8.58 -3.92
C PHE A 38 -4.49 9.94 -4.34
N SER A 39 -5.60 9.96 -5.10
CA SER A 39 -6.28 11.21 -5.43
C SER A 39 -6.81 11.95 -4.19
N LYS A 40 -7.26 11.22 -3.16
CA LYS A 40 -7.62 11.79 -1.85
C LYS A 40 -6.40 12.32 -1.10
N ASN A 41 -5.28 11.62 -1.16
CA ASN A 41 -4.01 12.03 -0.56
C ASN A 41 -3.50 13.36 -1.12
N LYS A 42 -3.58 13.56 -2.44
CA LYS A 42 -3.25 14.84 -3.07
C LYS A 42 -4.07 16.02 -2.53
N GLN A 43 -5.24 15.76 -1.95
CA GLN A 43 -6.11 16.75 -1.31
C GLN A 43 -5.88 16.86 0.21
N GLY A 44 -4.83 16.23 0.74
CA GLY A 44 -4.53 16.21 2.17
C GLY A 44 -5.34 15.22 2.99
N LYS A 45 -6.13 14.34 2.34
CA LYS A 45 -6.99 13.38 3.04
C LYS A 45 -6.32 12.03 3.16
N VAL A 46 -6.31 11.49 4.37
CA VAL A 46 -5.96 10.09 4.62
C VAL A 46 -7.02 9.19 3.98
N ALA A 47 -6.58 8.10 3.34
CA ALA A 47 -7.46 7.12 2.73
C ALA A 47 -7.08 5.71 3.17
N GLN A 48 -8.07 4.83 3.29
CA GLN A 48 -7.85 3.43 3.59
C GLN A 48 -8.65 2.55 2.63
N TYR A 49 -8.11 1.38 2.31
CA TYR A 49 -8.77 0.38 1.50
C TYR A 49 -8.31 -1.03 1.88
N LYS A 50 -9.20 -2.00 1.67
CA LYS A 50 -8.93 -3.42 1.85
C LYS A 50 -8.78 -4.09 0.49
N TYR A 51 -7.90 -5.08 0.40
CA TYR A 51 -7.66 -5.86 -0.83
C TYR A 51 -7.18 -7.26 -0.46
N HIS A 52 -7.16 -8.19 -1.42
CA HIS A 52 -6.70 -9.56 -1.22
C HIS A 52 -5.71 -10.02 -2.29
N LEU A 53 -4.62 -10.68 -1.92
CA LEU A 53 -3.69 -11.24 -2.92
C LEU A 53 -3.74 -12.75 -2.84
N GLU A 54 -3.73 -13.38 -4.01
CA GLU A 54 -3.48 -14.81 -4.12
C GLU A 54 -1.97 -15.01 -4.11
N ILE A 55 -1.47 -15.60 -3.02
CA ILE A 55 -0.03 -15.85 -2.80
C ILE A 55 0.10 -17.30 -2.37
N GLY A 56 0.83 -18.12 -3.14
CA GLY A 56 1.03 -19.54 -2.82
C GLY A 56 -0.25 -20.38 -2.82
N GLY A 57 -1.28 -19.98 -3.58
CA GLY A 57 -2.58 -20.67 -3.62
C GLY A 57 -3.55 -20.28 -2.49
N GLU A 58 -3.15 -19.38 -1.59
CA GLU A 58 -4.00 -18.87 -0.52
C GLU A 58 -4.42 -17.43 -0.76
N THR A 59 -5.66 -17.09 -0.37
CA THR A 59 -6.14 -15.70 -0.38
C THR A 59 -5.73 -15.00 0.91
N LYS A 60 -4.73 -14.12 0.83
CA LYS A 60 -4.29 -13.27 1.95
C LYS A 60 -5.00 -11.91 1.88
N TRP A 61 -5.60 -11.48 2.99
CA TRP A 61 -6.29 -10.19 3.08
C TRP A 61 -5.39 -9.12 3.67
N TYR A 62 -5.51 -7.90 3.14
CA TYR A 62 -4.70 -6.77 3.55
C TYR A 62 -5.56 -5.50 3.72
N CYS A 63 -5.12 -4.64 4.64
CA CYS A 63 -5.64 -3.29 4.81
C CYS A 63 -4.49 -2.30 4.62
N ALA A 64 -4.61 -1.43 3.61
CA ALA A 64 -3.68 -0.35 3.36
C ALA A 64 -4.26 0.98 3.86
N LYS A 65 -3.49 1.69 4.67
CA LYS A 65 -3.74 3.09 5.05
C LYS A 65 -2.71 3.98 4.37
N LEU A 66 -3.19 4.91 3.56
CA LEU A 66 -2.37 5.84 2.78
C LEU A 66 -2.51 7.25 3.37
N SER A 67 -1.39 7.80 3.84
CA SER A 67 -1.31 9.12 4.46
C SER A 67 -0.44 10.07 3.64
N PRO A 68 -0.86 11.33 3.48
CA PRO A 68 -0.14 12.25 2.60
C PRO A 68 1.04 12.84 3.32
N VAL A 69 2.12 13.07 2.59
CA VAL A 69 3.31 13.76 3.07
C VAL A 69 3.35 15.13 2.42
N PHE A 70 3.34 16.16 3.26
CA PHE A 70 3.54 17.54 2.87
C PHE A 70 4.87 18.04 3.42
N LEU A 71 5.59 18.79 2.60
CA LEU A 71 6.76 19.56 3.01
C LEU A 71 6.55 20.98 2.48
N ASP A 72 6.71 21.98 3.34
CA ASP A 72 6.51 23.40 2.99
C ASP A 72 5.13 23.69 2.35
N GLY A 73 4.09 22.95 2.78
CA GLY A 73 2.73 23.08 2.25
C GLY A 73 2.49 22.38 0.91
N GLU A 74 3.52 21.80 0.30
CA GLU A 74 3.41 21.10 -0.98
C GLU A 74 3.35 19.58 -0.80
N PHE A 75 2.51 18.92 -1.61
CA PHE A 75 2.39 17.47 -1.61
C PHE A 75 3.67 16.84 -2.18
N ARG A 76 4.40 16.10 -1.34
CA ARG A 76 5.65 15.42 -1.72
C ARG A 76 5.45 13.93 -2.01
N GLY A 77 4.34 13.36 -1.55
CA GLY A 77 4.04 11.95 -1.78
C GLY A 77 3.08 11.38 -0.75
N SER A 78 3.11 10.05 -0.62
CA SER A 78 2.26 9.35 0.34
C SER A 78 3.03 8.21 0.98
N VAL A 79 2.75 7.98 2.26
CA VAL A 79 3.24 6.83 3.02
C VAL A 79 2.09 5.84 3.16
N ALA A 80 2.34 4.59 2.78
CA ALA A 80 1.39 3.50 2.94
C ALA A 80 1.81 2.62 4.12
N VAL A 81 0.87 2.36 5.04
CA VAL A 81 1.01 1.33 6.06
C VAL A 81 0.07 0.19 5.68
N VAL A 82 0.63 -0.98 5.40
CA VAL A 82 -0.12 -2.18 5.03
C VAL A 82 -0.10 -3.15 6.21
N ARG A 83 -1.27 -3.68 6.55
CA ARG A 83 -1.44 -4.71 7.59
C ARG A 83 -2.12 -5.92 6.99
N GLY A 84 -1.58 -7.11 7.25
CA GLY A 84 -2.30 -8.36 7.03
C GLY A 84 -3.53 -8.41 7.93
N LEU A 85 -4.65 -8.88 7.39
CA LEU A 85 -5.86 -9.18 8.14
C LEU A 85 -5.91 -10.68 8.31
N THR A 86 -5.70 -11.17 9.53
CA THR A 86 -5.54 -12.61 9.80
C THR A 86 -6.83 -13.42 9.68
N MET A 87 -8.01 -12.80 9.56
CA MET A 87 -9.27 -13.49 9.25
C MET A 87 -10.42 -12.49 9.07
N CYS A 88 -11.32 -12.76 8.12
CA CYS A 88 -12.65 -12.16 8.11
C CYS A 88 -13.42 -12.64 9.35
N LYS A 89 -13.87 -11.72 10.19
CA LYS A 89 -15.12 -11.87 10.92
C LYS A 89 -16.14 -10.94 10.29
#